data_AF-A0A246GHZ9-F1
#
_entry.id   AF-A0A246GHZ9-F1
#
_cell.length_a   1.000
_cell.length_b   1.000
_cell.length_c   1.000
_cell.angle_alpha   90.00
_cell.angle_beta   90.00
_cell.angle_gamma   90.00
#
_symmetry.space_group_name_H-M   'P 1'
#
loop_
_entity.id
_entity.type
_entity.pdbx_description
1 polymer ?
#
loop_
_entity_poly.entity_id
_entity_poly.type
_entity_poly.pdbx_seq_one_letter_code
_entity_poly.pdbx_strand_id
1 'polypeptide(L)'
;MKSIKHLIVTIYLIAFNQLTAQYTDEINTNRPGNSAGAFSVGKKVLQVEAGVYYANESHSVLNYDANGFGVDLTTRYGLLKEELELSLDLQFQMDQYTTGIFKKNRNGLRQTTLGGKYLFYDPFKAKEKKPNIYSWRANHKFDWKRLIPAISGYVGVNYTMNNDYAIPDELTLSPKAMLITQHHLDRRWVIVANFFADKIISKTFNYGYIITVTYGINEKWSAMLENRGIKGNYYSDGIFTVGGTYLLNKNLQLDASISKNIKSTPDLLYGGVGVSWRLDKNHQDPKIKEGKEVKEVKKEEKKKSKTGILSEEELDKAAEKAERKKKKNEKNKIEEVKPVEEKKKRVDDLEESGN
;
A
#
# COMPACT_ATOMS: atom_id res chain seq x y z
N MET A 1 15.57 38.93 1.66
CA MET A 1 16.43 38.21 0.67
C MET A 1 17.23 37.04 1.27
N LYS A 2 17.78 37.13 2.51
CA LYS A 2 18.50 36.00 3.12
C LYS A 2 17.60 34.78 3.37
N SER A 3 16.37 34.96 3.84
CA SER A 3 15.39 33.87 4.07
C SER A 3 15.01 33.09 2.82
N ILE A 4 14.84 33.76 1.68
CA ILE A 4 14.55 33.14 0.38
C ILE A 4 15.70 32.26 -0.12
N LYS A 5 16.96 32.66 0.12
CA LYS A 5 18.13 31.84 -0.22
C LYS A 5 18.18 30.54 0.59
N HIS A 6 17.78 30.55 1.85
CA HIS A 6 17.74 29.35 2.68
C HIS A 6 16.60 28.42 2.25
N LEU A 7 15.44 28.99 1.88
CA LEU A 7 14.31 28.22 1.33
C LEU A 7 14.68 27.53 0.02
N ILE A 8 15.39 28.22 -0.88
CA ILE A 8 15.85 27.68 -2.17
C ILE A 8 16.89 26.58 -1.96
N VAL A 9 17.82 26.74 -1.01
CA VAL A 9 18.82 25.70 -0.68
C VAL A 9 18.16 24.46 -0.06
N THR A 10 17.15 24.63 0.81
CA THR A 10 16.38 23.51 1.36
C THR A 10 15.57 22.78 0.27
N ILE A 11 14.94 23.52 -0.64
CA ILE A 11 14.22 22.93 -1.80
C ILE A 11 15.20 22.20 -2.73
N TYR A 12 16.41 22.73 -2.92
CA TYR A 12 17.46 22.10 -3.72
C TYR A 12 18.01 20.81 -3.07
N LEU A 13 18.14 20.79 -1.73
CA LEU A 13 18.52 19.58 -0.98
C LEU A 13 17.44 18.50 -1.00
N ILE A 14 16.16 18.86 -1.04
CA ILE A 14 15.04 17.91 -1.20
C ILE A 14 14.99 17.37 -2.65
N ALA A 15 15.36 18.18 -3.64
CA ALA A 15 15.32 17.79 -5.06
C ALA A 15 16.39 16.77 -5.48
N PHE A 16 17.46 16.57 -4.70
CA PHE A 16 18.57 15.65 -5.04
C PHE A 16 18.37 14.18 -4.62
N ASN A 17 17.24 13.83 -4.01
CA ASN A 17 16.91 12.43 -3.69
C ASN A 17 16.10 11.79 -4.82
N GLN A 18 16.73 11.58 -5.98
CA GLN A 18 16.24 10.69 -7.03
C GLN A 18 17.13 9.45 -7.00
N LEU A 19 16.85 8.54 -6.06
CA LEU A 19 17.56 7.28 -5.90
C LEU A 19 16.54 6.15 -6.07
N THR A 20 16.40 5.66 -7.29
CA THR A 20 15.43 4.63 -7.68
C THR A 20 15.99 3.22 -7.51
N ALA A 21 15.17 2.33 -6.92
CA ALA A 21 15.13 0.85 -6.93
C ALA A 21 14.72 0.32 -5.53
N GLN A 22 13.42 0.21 -5.25
CA GLN A 22 12.86 -0.40 -4.04
C GLN A 22 11.75 -1.43 -4.35
N TYR A 23 11.96 -2.26 -5.38
CA TYR A 23 11.14 -3.44 -5.61
C TYR A 23 11.84 -4.67 -4.99
N THR A 24 11.08 -5.48 -4.25
CA THR A 24 11.57 -6.73 -3.67
C THR A 24 10.89 -7.90 -4.38
N ASP A 25 11.68 -8.94 -4.68
CA ASP A 25 11.20 -10.17 -5.33
C ASP A 25 10.10 -10.89 -4.54
N GLU A 26 10.07 -10.68 -3.21
CA GLU A 26 9.09 -11.24 -2.29
C GLU A 26 8.19 -10.16 -1.71
N ILE A 27 6.99 -10.57 -1.30
CA ILE A 27 6.00 -9.71 -0.65
C ILE A 27 6.54 -9.10 0.64
N ASN A 28 6.52 -7.78 0.72
CA ASN A 28 6.87 -7.02 1.92
C ASN A 28 5.58 -6.71 2.67
N THR A 29 5.22 -7.50 3.67
CA THR A 29 4.00 -7.32 4.47
C THR A 29 4.28 -6.71 5.83
N ASN A 30 3.31 -5.95 6.37
CA ASN A 30 3.37 -5.50 7.76
C ASN A 30 2.76 -6.54 8.72
N ARG A 31 2.03 -7.55 8.19
CA ARG A 31 1.43 -8.63 8.98
C ARG A 31 2.45 -9.73 9.31
N PRO A 32 2.36 -10.35 10.49
CA PRO A 32 1.27 -10.30 11.46
C PRO A 32 1.43 -9.23 12.56
N GLY A 33 2.46 -8.39 12.49
CA GLY A 33 2.74 -7.38 13.51
C GLY A 33 1.92 -6.10 13.34
N ASN A 34 2.12 -5.15 14.25
CA ASN A 34 1.61 -3.78 14.12
C ASN A 34 2.70 -2.82 13.62
N SER A 35 3.96 -3.25 13.57
CA SER A 35 5.04 -2.47 12.98
C SER A 35 4.90 -2.37 11.46
N ALA A 36 5.09 -1.16 10.93
CA ALA A 36 5.25 -0.95 9.50
C ALA A 36 6.73 -1.01 9.10
N GLY A 37 7.07 -1.77 8.06
CA GLY A 37 8.42 -1.78 7.50
C GLY A 37 8.82 -0.44 6.87
N ALA A 38 10.12 -0.15 6.84
CA ALA A 38 10.63 1.11 6.29
C ALA A 38 10.44 1.20 4.77
N PHE A 39 10.54 0.05 4.09
CA PHE A 39 10.45 -0.08 2.63
C PHE A 39 9.01 0.09 2.13
N SER A 40 8.87 0.73 0.97
CA SER A 40 7.61 0.85 0.23
C SER A 40 7.27 -0.44 -0.51
N VAL A 41 5.99 -0.65 -0.86
CA VAL A 41 5.54 -1.78 -1.70
C VAL A 41 6.03 -1.70 -3.16
N GLY A 42 6.50 -0.54 -3.61
CA GLY A 42 7.02 -0.33 -4.96
C GLY A 42 6.02 0.28 -5.94
N LYS A 43 6.53 0.85 -7.04
CA LYS A 43 5.76 1.69 -7.97
C LYS A 43 4.60 0.96 -8.65
N LYS A 44 3.39 1.51 -8.56
CA LYS A 44 2.14 0.94 -9.13
C LYS A 44 1.81 -0.47 -8.63
N VAL A 45 2.33 -0.85 -7.46
CA VAL A 45 2.00 -2.11 -6.81
C VAL A 45 0.84 -1.86 -5.86
N LEU A 46 -0.20 -2.67 -5.97
CA LEU A 46 -1.30 -2.71 -5.00
C LEU A 46 -1.08 -3.94 -4.11
N GLN A 47 -1.10 -3.74 -2.79
CA GLN A 47 -1.02 -4.81 -1.82
C GLN A 47 -2.20 -4.72 -0.87
N VAL A 48 -2.87 -5.85 -0.65
CA VAL A 48 -4.01 -5.96 0.24
C VAL A 48 -3.67 -6.98 1.31
N GLU A 49 -3.89 -6.61 2.56
CA GLU A 49 -3.62 -7.43 3.74
C GLU A 49 -4.89 -7.52 4.54
N ALA A 50 -5.43 -8.73 4.69
CA ALA A 50 -6.67 -8.98 5.39
C ALA A 50 -6.45 -10.00 6.49
N GLY A 51 -7.08 -9.80 7.64
CA GLY A 51 -6.98 -10.71 8.77
C GLY A 51 -8.27 -10.80 9.55
N VAL A 52 -8.44 -11.93 10.22
CA VAL A 52 -9.49 -12.13 11.22
C VAL A 52 -8.84 -12.42 12.56
N TYR A 53 -9.37 -11.82 13.61
CA TYR A 53 -8.85 -12.01 14.95
C TYR A 53 -9.97 -12.23 15.96
N TYR A 54 -9.65 -12.93 17.04
CA TYR A 54 -10.44 -13.00 18.24
C TYR A 54 -9.79 -12.15 19.31
N ALA A 55 -10.60 -11.38 20.02
CA ALA A 55 -10.21 -10.49 21.10
C ALA A 55 -10.89 -10.91 22.39
N ASN A 56 -10.11 -11.00 23.45
CA ASN A 56 -10.60 -11.09 24.82
C ASN A 56 -10.01 -9.93 25.62
N GLU A 57 -10.88 -9.16 26.24
CA GLU A 57 -10.57 -8.00 27.04
C GLU A 57 -11.28 -8.11 28.37
N SER A 58 -10.56 -8.01 29.48
CA SER A 58 -11.14 -7.98 30.83
C SER A 58 -10.57 -6.80 31.61
N HIS A 59 -11.41 -6.05 32.31
CA HIS A 59 -10.98 -4.85 33.00
C HIS A 59 -11.22 -4.96 34.50
N SER A 60 -10.14 -5.09 35.27
CA SER A 60 -10.20 -5.30 36.73
C SER A 60 -10.87 -4.14 37.49
N VAL A 61 -10.55 -2.89 37.15
CA VAL A 61 -11.09 -1.71 37.85
C VAL A 61 -12.54 -1.38 37.45
N LEU A 62 -12.86 -1.38 36.15
CA LEU A 62 -14.21 -1.10 35.65
C LEU A 62 -15.13 -2.34 35.69
N ASN A 63 -14.60 -3.51 36.05
CA ASN A 63 -15.29 -4.78 36.18
C ASN A 63 -16.19 -5.11 34.97
N TYR A 64 -15.57 -5.17 33.79
CA TYR A 64 -16.22 -5.62 32.57
C TYR A 64 -15.38 -6.65 31.83
N ASP A 65 -16.06 -7.49 31.05
CA ASP A 65 -15.48 -8.41 30.10
C ASP A 65 -16.02 -8.11 28.70
N ALA A 66 -15.16 -8.11 27.71
CA ALA A 66 -15.50 -7.96 26.30
C ALA A 66 -14.80 -9.03 25.48
N ASN A 67 -15.58 -9.85 24.78
CA ASN A 67 -15.04 -10.91 23.94
C ASN A 67 -15.73 -10.92 22.58
N GLY A 68 -14.95 -11.12 21.53
CA GLY A 68 -15.49 -10.98 20.18
C GLY A 68 -14.48 -11.22 19.07
N PHE A 69 -14.96 -11.02 17.85
CA PHE A 69 -14.17 -11.16 16.63
C PHE A 69 -13.98 -9.80 15.98
N GLY A 70 -12.90 -9.67 15.21
CA GLY A 70 -12.69 -8.52 14.37
C GLY A 70 -12.02 -8.89 13.05
N VAL A 71 -12.06 -7.93 12.15
CA VAL A 71 -11.51 -8.01 10.81
C VAL A 71 -10.61 -6.81 10.60
N ASP A 72 -9.36 -7.07 10.22
CA ASP A 72 -8.40 -6.05 9.80
C ASP A 72 -8.27 -6.08 8.29
N LEU A 73 -8.27 -4.90 7.66
CA LEU A 73 -8.02 -4.73 6.25
C LEU A 73 -7.09 -3.54 6.04
N THR A 74 -5.90 -3.81 5.53
CA THR A 74 -4.90 -2.81 5.15
C THR A 74 -4.68 -2.86 3.65
N THR A 75 -4.96 -1.76 2.96
CA THR A 75 -4.70 -1.60 1.53
C THR A 75 -3.56 -0.62 1.34
N ARG A 76 -2.54 -1.01 0.58
CA ARG A 76 -1.34 -0.21 0.33
C ARG A 76 -1.11 -0.06 -1.16
N TYR A 77 -0.89 1.16 -1.60
CA TYR A 77 -0.68 1.48 -3.01
C TYR A 77 0.60 2.29 -3.18
N GLY A 78 1.56 1.73 -3.91
CA GLY A 78 2.77 2.45 -4.27
C GLY A 78 2.52 3.41 -5.44
N LEU A 79 2.86 4.67 -5.22
CA LEU A 79 2.61 5.75 -6.18
C LEU A 79 3.65 5.78 -7.32
N LEU A 80 3.70 6.89 -8.06
CA LEU A 80 4.59 7.08 -9.22
C LEU A 80 6.08 7.05 -8.86
N LYS A 81 6.43 7.37 -7.61
CA LYS A 81 7.77 7.22 -7.03
C LYS A 81 7.79 5.98 -6.17
N GLU A 82 8.88 5.22 -6.24
CA GLU A 82 9.02 3.99 -5.46
C GLU A 82 9.07 4.27 -3.96
N GLU A 83 9.61 5.42 -3.53
CA GLU A 83 9.71 5.74 -2.10
C GLU A 83 8.36 6.09 -1.46
N LEU A 84 7.31 6.34 -2.25
CA LEU A 84 6.04 6.89 -1.79
C LEU A 84 4.92 5.83 -1.84
N GLU A 85 4.32 5.56 -0.70
CA GLU A 85 3.23 4.61 -0.51
C GLU A 85 2.05 5.31 0.16
N LEU A 86 0.84 5.04 -0.33
CA LEU A 86 -0.39 5.37 0.40
C LEU A 86 -0.92 4.12 1.08
N SER A 87 -1.45 4.27 2.30
CA SER A 87 -2.09 3.19 3.04
C SER A 87 -3.48 3.59 3.50
N LEU A 88 -4.39 2.62 3.49
CA LEU A 88 -5.70 2.71 4.11
C LEU A 88 -5.83 1.51 5.06
N ASP A 89 -5.98 1.80 6.35
CA ASP A 89 -6.10 0.82 7.41
C ASP A 89 -7.52 0.86 7.97
N LEU A 90 -8.22 -0.27 7.95
CA LEU A 90 -9.59 -0.44 8.42
C LEU A 90 -9.63 -1.58 9.43
N GLN A 91 -10.23 -1.34 10.59
CA GLN A 91 -10.46 -2.36 11.61
C GLN A 91 -11.93 -2.34 12.02
N PHE A 92 -12.62 -3.46 11.81
CA PHE A 92 -14.00 -3.68 12.22
C PHE A 92 -14.04 -4.70 13.35
N GLN A 93 -14.81 -4.43 14.40
CA GLN A 93 -14.91 -5.31 15.55
C GLN A 93 -16.38 -5.56 15.91
N MET A 94 -16.65 -6.78 16.37
CA MET A 94 -17.92 -7.24 16.89
C MET A 94 -17.66 -7.98 18.19
N ASP A 95 -18.12 -7.44 19.32
CA ASP A 95 -17.92 -8.06 20.62
C ASP A 95 -19.16 -7.99 21.51
N GLN A 96 -19.17 -8.86 22.51
CA GLN A 96 -20.16 -8.86 23.57
C GLN A 96 -19.54 -8.24 24.82
N TYR A 97 -20.01 -7.06 25.19
CA TYR A 97 -19.61 -6.35 26.39
C TYR A 97 -20.51 -6.76 27.56
N THR A 98 -19.91 -7.25 28.63
CA THR A 98 -20.60 -7.69 29.85
C THR A 98 -20.06 -6.91 31.04
N THR A 99 -20.94 -6.24 31.79
CA THR A 99 -20.59 -5.58 33.06
C THR A 99 -21.64 -5.93 34.11
N GLY A 100 -21.23 -6.70 35.12
CA GLY A 100 -22.15 -7.27 36.11
C GLY A 100 -23.31 -8.03 35.46
N ILE A 101 -24.53 -7.50 35.59
CA ILE A 101 -25.76 -8.07 35.02
C ILE A 101 -26.08 -7.57 33.61
N PHE A 102 -25.42 -6.52 33.13
CA PHE A 102 -25.69 -5.92 31.83
C PHE A 102 -24.85 -6.60 30.75
N LYS A 103 -25.52 -6.97 29.66
CA LYS A 103 -24.89 -7.48 28.44
C LYS A 103 -25.30 -6.61 27.26
N LYS A 104 -24.32 -6.16 26.48
CA LYS A 104 -24.52 -5.36 25.29
C LYS A 104 -23.66 -5.90 24.16
N ASN A 105 -24.27 -6.16 23.02
CA ASN A 105 -23.52 -6.46 21.80
C ASN A 105 -23.10 -5.13 21.16
N ARG A 106 -21.81 -4.99 20.85
CA ARG A 106 -21.26 -3.84 20.14
C ARG A 106 -20.75 -4.32 18.78
N ASN A 107 -20.90 -3.47 17.78
CA ASN A 107 -20.30 -3.65 16.48
C ASN A 107 -19.94 -2.29 15.88
N GLY A 108 -18.90 -2.25 15.05
CA GLY A 108 -18.47 -0.99 14.46
C GLY A 108 -17.04 -0.98 13.98
N LEU A 109 -16.72 0.08 13.26
CA LEU A 109 -15.36 0.40 12.83
C LEU A 109 -14.59 0.98 14.01
N ARG A 110 -13.64 0.21 14.54
CA ARG A 110 -12.78 0.60 15.66
C ARG A 110 -11.68 1.55 15.21
N GLN A 111 -11.14 1.34 14.01
CA GLN A 111 -10.09 2.18 13.44
C GLN A 111 -10.31 2.38 11.94
N THR A 112 -10.10 3.61 11.48
CA THR A 112 -9.99 3.96 10.07
C THR A 112 -8.87 4.97 9.95
N THR A 113 -7.79 4.62 9.26
CA THR A 113 -6.63 5.50 9.12
C THR A 113 -6.25 5.59 7.64
N LEU A 114 -6.12 6.80 7.13
CA LEU A 114 -5.55 7.06 5.82
C LEU A 114 -4.16 7.65 6.00
N GLY A 115 -3.16 7.06 5.36
CA GLY A 115 -1.77 7.44 5.54
C GLY A 115 -0.96 7.49 4.26
N GLY A 116 0.18 8.15 4.37
CA GLY A 116 1.25 8.19 3.38
C GLY A 116 2.58 7.91 4.05
N LYS A 117 3.39 7.05 3.43
CA LYS A 117 4.74 6.70 3.85
C LYS A 117 5.73 7.17 2.80
N TYR A 118 6.85 7.75 3.24
CA TYR A 118 7.94 8.15 2.39
C TYR A 118 9.28 7.64 2.92
N LEU A 119 10.02 6.90 2.11
CA LEU A 119 11.38 6.47 2.42
C LEU A 119 12.38 7.60 2.18
N PHE A 120 13.06 8.04 3.24
CA PHE A 120 14.10 9.07 3.16
C PHE A 120 15.46 8.49 2.78
N TYR A 121 15.79 7.32 3.33
CA TYR A 121 17.12 6.74 3.17
C TYR A 121 17.06 5.23 3.01
N ASP A 122 17.76 4.76 1.98
CA ASP A 122 17.92 3.33 1.67
C ASP A 122 19.42 2.97 1.67
N PRO A 123 19.90 2.18 2.66
CA PRO A 123 21.29 1.76 2.72
C PRO A 123 21.68 0.75 1.63
N PHE A 124 20.72 0.02 1.05
CA PHE A 124 21.00 -1.05 0.08
C PHE A 124 21.06 -0.55 -1.37
N LYS A 125 20.61 0.69 -1.64
CA LYS A 125 20.72 1.30 -2.97
C LYS A 125 22.16 1.63 -3.38
N ALA A 126 23.09 1.76 -2.43
CA ALA A 126 24.49 2.06 -2.72
C ALA A 126 25.25 0.79 -3.17
N LYS A 127 25.35 0.58 -4.50
CA LYS A 127 26.12 -0.49 -5.21
C LYS A 127 26.40 -1.74 -4.37
N GLU A 128 25.64 -2.81 -4.63
CA GLU A 128 25.94 -4.15 -4.11
C GLU A 128 27.43 -4.48 -4.25
N LYS A 129 28.08 -4.82 -3.14
CA LYS A 129 29.47 -5.26 -3.16
C LYS A 129 29.54 -6.55 -3.95
N LYS A 130 30.20 -6.50 -5.12
CA LYS A 130 30.50 -7.70 -5.89
C LYS A 130 31.30 -8.68 -5.00
N PRO A 131 30.96 -9.98 -4.99
CA PRO A 131 31.69 -10.96 -4.20
C PRO A 131 33.16 -10.97 -4.63
N ASN A 132 34.07 -10.90 -3.67
CA ASN A 132 35.50 -10.96 -3.93
C ASN A 132 35.90 -12.41 -4.20
N ILE A 133 36.22 -12.74 -5.45
CA ILE A 133 36.61 -14.10 -5.85
C ILE A 133 37.95 -14.57 -5.27
N TYR A 134 38.79 -13.66 -4.74
CA TYR A 134 40.13 -13.98 -4.24
C TYR A 134 40.21 -14.23 -2.74
N SER A 135 39.23 -13.78 -1.95
CA SER A 135 39.32 -13.87 -0.48
C SER A 135 37.99 -14.27 0.16
N TRP A 136 37.95 -15.49 0.67
CA TRP A 136 36.83 -16.00 1.48
C TRP A 136 36.59 -15.11 2.70
N ARG A 137 37.65 -14.71 3.41
CA ARG A 137 37.56 -13.85 4.60
C ARG A 137 37.02 -12.46 4.28
N ALA A 138 37.32 -11.90 3.10
CA ALA A 138 36.77 -10.60 2.70
C ALA A 138 35.25 -10.64 2.51
N ASN A 139 34.70 -11.79 2.09
CA ASN A 139 33.25 -11.98 1.90
C ASN A 139 32.51 -12.35 3.19
N HIS A 140 33.21 -12.87 4.20
CA HIS A 140 32.63 -13.34 5.47
C HIS A 140 32.91 -12.43 6.67
N LYS A 141 33.59 -11.29 6.47
CA LYS A 141 33.76 -10.29 7.53
C LYS A 141 32.44 -9.53 7.78
N PHE A 142 32.19 -9.19 9.04
CA PHE A 142 31.06 -8.36 9.41
C PHE A 142 31.15 -6.99 8.75
N ASP A 143 30.10 -6.60 8.02
CA ASP A 143 30.04 -5.32 7.32
C ASP A 143 29.29 -4.30 8.16
N TRP A 144 30.02 -3.39 8.78
CA TRP A 144 29.47 -2.31 9.62
C TRP A 144 28.45 -1.43 8.88
N LYS A 145 28.50 -1.37 7.53
CA LYS A 145 27.48 -0.66 6.74
C LYS A 145 26.09 -1.27 6.87
N ARG A 146 25.96 -2.56 7.21
CA ARG A 146 24.67 -3.24 7.42
C ARG A 146 23.95 -2.77 8.69
N LEU A 147 24.66 -2.15 9.62
CA LEU A 147 24.06 -1.58 10.82
C LEU A 147 23.31 -0.28 10.54
N ILE A 148 23.54 0.37 9.38
CA ILE A 148 22.86 1.60 9.00
C ILE A 148 21.40 1.26 8.66
N PRO A 149 20.41 1.83 9.35
CA PRO A 149 19.01 1.54 9.07
C PRO A 149 18.53 2.20 7.79
N ALA A 150 17.56 1.58 7.14
CA ALA A 150 16.64 2.30 6.26
C ALA A 150 15.73 3.18 7.11
N ILE A 151 15.49 4.42 6.67
CA ILE A 151 14.71 5.40 7.42
C ILE A 151 13.54 5.86 6.56
N SER A 152 12.32 5.75 7.09
CA SER A 152 11.12 6.30 6.46
C SER A 152 10.27 7.08 7.46
N GLY A 153 9.47 7.99 6.93
CA GLY A 153 8.47 8.74 7.68
C GLY A 153 7.08 8.37 7.20
N TYR A 154 6.15 8.32 8.12
CA TYR A 154 4.73 8.10 7.86
C TYR A 154 3.93 9.25 8.46
N VAL A 155 2.96 9.73 7.71
CA VAL A 155 1.96 10.71 8.15
C VAL A 155 0.59 10.20 7.77
N GLY A 156 -0.38 10.33 8.66
CA GLY A 156 -1.74 9.87 8.41
C GLY A 156 -2.77 10.66 9.20
N VAL A 157 -4.02 10.37 8.93
CA VAL A 157 -5.18 10.93 9.62
C VAL A 157 -6.09 9.78 9.99
N ASN A 158 -6.41 9.68 11.28
CA ASN A 158 -7.44 8.77 11.76
C ASN A 158 -8.80 9.44 11.61
N TYR A 159 -9.77 8.65 11.19
CA TYR A 159 -11.17 9.00 11.18
C TYR A 159 -11.91 8.17 12.23
N THR A 160 -12.49 8.84 13.20
CA THR A 160 -13.24 8.22 14.30
C THR A 160 -14.72 8.31 13.98
N MET A 161 -15.33 7.15 13.67
CA MET A 161 -16.78 7.05 13.46
C MET A 161 -17.50 6.98 14.80
N ASN A 162 -18.64 7.66 14.93
CA ASN A 162 -19.43 7.60 16.15
C ASN A 162 -20.07 6.21 16.29
N ASN A 163 -19.54 5.39 17.20
CA ASN A 163 -20.02 4.05 17.52
C ASN A 163 -19.61 3.69 18.97
N ASP A 164 -19.96 2.48 19.41
CA ASP A 164 -19.72 2.02 20.78
C ASP A 164 -18.22 1.85 21.14
N TYR A 165 -17.30 1.97 20.18
CA TYR A 165 -15.84 1.94 20.38
C TYR A 165 -15.19 3.33 20.39
N ALA A 166 -15.95 4.39 20.07
CA ALA A 166 -15.43 5.75 20.07
C ALA A 166 -15.08 6.18 21.51
N ILE A 167 -13.89 6.76 21.69
CA ILE A 167 -13.48 7.29 22.99
C ILE A 167 -14.23 8.61 23.23
N PRO A 168 -14.76 8.85 24.44
CA PRO A 168 -15.38 10.13 24.79
C PRO A 168 -14.44 11.31 24.53
N ASP A 169 -14.98 12.43 24.02
CA ASP A 169 -14.25 13.65 23.63
C ASP A 169 -13.16 13.47 22.56
N GLU A 170 -13.18 12.37 21.80
CA GLU A 170 -12.23 12.19 20.71
C GLU A 170 -12.61 13.04 19.49
N LEU A 171 -11.59 13.65 18.89
CA LEU A 171 -11.74 14.40 17.65
C LEU A 171 -12.04 13.45 16.47
N THR A 172 -13.04 13.79 15.66
CA THR A 172 -13.44 12.99 14.48
C THR A 172 -12.30 12.75 13.50
N LEU A 173 -11.41 13.73 13.33
CA LEU A 173 -10.22 13.62 12.49
C LEU A 173 -8.99 13.93 13.34
N SER A 174 -8.13 12.96 13.55
CA SER A 174 -6.94 13.13 14.38
C SER A 174 -5.66 12.77 13.60
N PRO A 175 -4.71 13.70 13.43
CA PRO A 175 -3.46 13.42 12.75
C PRO A 175 -2.58 12.39 13.49
N LYS A 176 -1.79 11.66 12.72
CA LYS A 176 -0.83 10.65 13.17
C LYS A 176 0.49 10.84 12.44
N ALA A 177 1.60 10.69 13.14
CA ALA A 177 2.93 10.71 12.55
C ALA A 177 3.77 9.57 13.11
N MET A 178 4.67 9.03 12.31
CA MET A 178 5.55 7.94 12.70
C MET A 178 6.90 8.02 11.99
N LEU A 179 7.97 7.77 12.73
CA LEU A 179 9.32 7.55 12.21
C LEU A 179 9.61 6.06 12.24
N ILE A 180 10.08 5.51 11.14
CA ILE A 180 10.33 4.08 10.98
C ILE A 180 11.79 3.88 10.63
N THR A 181 12.44 2.99 11.36
CA THR A 181 13.83 2.57 11.12
C THR A 181 13.88 1.06 10.97
N GLN A 182 14.57 0.56 9.95
CA GLN A 182 14.69 -0.86 9.69
C GLN A 182 16.15 -1.26 9.47
N HIS A 183 16.64 -2.16 10.32
CA HIS A 183 17.99 -2.71 10.26
C HIS A 183 17.95 -4.14 9.72
N HIS A 184 18.80 -4.46 8.74
CA HIS A 184 19.07 -5.84 8.34
C HIS A 184 20.44 -6.24 8.86
N LEU A 185 20.45 -6.91 10.02
CA LEU A 185 21.70 -7.32 10.67
C LEU A 185 22.41 -8.40 9.86
N ASP A 186 21.63 -9.35 9.34
CA ASP A 186 22.09 -10.39 8.42
C ASP A 186 20.96 -10.75 7.45
N ARG A 187 21.17 -11.75 6.57
CA ARG A 187 20.16 -12.22 5.62
C ARG A 187 18.87 -12.73 6.27
N ARG A 188 18.94 -13.11 7.55
CA ARG A 188 17.81 -13.72 8.28
C ARG A 188 17.20 -12.84 9.34
N TRP A 189 17.93 -11.84 9.85
CA TRP A 189 17.50 -11.02 10.97
C TRP A 189 17.16 -9.61 10.50
N VAL A 190 15.90 -9.23 10.71
CA VAL A 190 15.40 -7.88 10.45
C VAL A 190 14.86 -7.31 11.75
N ILE A 191 15.30 -6.11 12.10
CA ILE A 191 14.79 -5.36 13.24
C ILE A 191 14.12 -4.11 12.71
N VAL A 192 12.85 -3.92 13.04
CA VAL A 192 12.08 -2.74 12.71
C VAL A 192 11.74 -2.01 13.99
N ALA A 193 11.98 -0.71 14.04
CA ALA A 193 11.57 0.16 15.13
C ALA A 193 10.72 1.31 14.59
N ASN A 194 9.52 1.46 15.13
CA ASN A 194 8.55 2.48 14.77
C ASN A 194 8.33 3.37 15.99
N PHE A 195 8.59 4.66 15.87
CA PHE A 195 8.27 5.65 16.89
C PHE A 195 7.09 6.47 16.40
N PHE A 196 5.99 6.50 17.15
CA PHE A 196 4.76 7.12 16.68
C PHE A 196 4.21 8.13 17.68
N ALA A 197 3.51 9.11 17.13
CA ALA A 197 2.66 10.05 17.83
C ALA A 197 1.27 9.96 17.17
N ASP A 198 0.28 9.51 17.93
CA ASP A 198 -1.06 9.25 17.45
C ASP A 198 -2.08 10.19 18.10
N LYS A 199 -3.14 10.47 17.36
CA LYS A 199 -4.19 11.42 17.73
C LYS A 199 -3.64 12.79 18.16
N ILE A 200 -2.68 13.30 17.38
CA ILE A 200 -2.07 14.63 17.58
C ILE A 200 -3.19 15.67 17.64
N ILE A 201 -3.11 16.62 18.59
CA ILE A 201 -4.15 17.64 18.91
C ILE A 201 -5.40 17.14 19.66
N SER A 202 -5.62 15.83 19.81
CA SER A 202 -6.75 15.28 20.58
C SER A 202 -6.42 15.21 22.08
N LYS A 203 -7.44 15.23 22.95
CA LYS A 203 -7.28 14.92 24.38
C LYS A 203 -6.78 13.48 24.63
N THR A 204 -7.06 12.60 23.67
CA THR A 204 -6.65 11.18 23.66
C THR A 204 -5.28 10.95 23.01
N PHE A 205 -4.48 12.01 22.87
CA PHE A 205 -3.11 11.96 22.36
C PHE A 205 -2.30 10.87 23.07
N ASN A 206 -1.56 10.11 22.28
CA ASN A 206 -0.64 9.10 22.79
C ASN A 206 0.59 9.02 21.87
N TYR A 207 1.67 8.51 22.43
CA TYR A 207 2.91 8.26 21.71
C TYR A 207 3.52 6.97 22.21
N GLY A 208 4.44 6.42 21.44
CA GLY A 208 4.99 5.14 21.78
C GLY A 208 6.01 4.64 20.79
N TYR A 209 6.34 3.37 20.96
CA TYR A 209 7.23 2.66 20.08
C TYR A 209 6.69 1.26 19.77
N ILE A 210 7.12 0.71 18.65
CA ILE A 210 6.96 -0.70 18.30
C ILE A 210 8.34 -1.18 17.87
N ILE A 211 8.86 -2.22 18.51
CA ILE A 211 10.11 -2.87 18.14
C ILE A 211 9.77 -4.30 17.75
N THR A 212 10.07 -4.64 16.50
CA THR A 212 9.77 -5.95 15.91
C THR A 212 11.06 -6.59 15.44
N VAL A 213 11.26 -7.83 15.87
CA VAL A 213 12.38 -8.67 15.45
C VAL A 213 11.82 -9.83 14.64
N THR A 214 12.24 -9.92 13.39
CA THR A 214 11.83 -10.97 12.46
C THR A 214 13.03 -11.84 12.13
N TYR A 215 12.83 -13.15 12.22
CA TYR A 215 13.81 -14.17 11.88
C TYR A 215 13.31 -15.05 10.73
N GLY A 216 14.00 -15.01 9.60
CA GLY A 216 13.80 -15.92 8.46
C GLY A 216 14.37 -17.29 8.76
N ILE A 217 13.50 -18.26 9.02
CA ILE A 217 13.88 -19.66 9.31
C ILE A 217 14.38 -20.32 8.03
N ASN A 218 13.65 -20.13 6.93
CA ASN A 218 13.99 -20.55 5.57
C ASN A 218 13.30 -19.63 4.54
N GLU A 219 13.33 -19.98 3.26
CA GLU A 219 12.75 -19.20 2.16
C GLU A 219 11.21 -19.03 2.24
N LYS A 220 10.53 -19.85 3.04
CA LYS A 220 9.06 -19.79 3.17
C LYS A 220 8.58 -19.39 4.55
N TRP A 221 9.33 -19.71 5.59
CA TRP A 221 8.92 -19.52 6.98
C TRP A 221 9.69 -18.39 7.64
N SER A 222 8.95 -17.49 8.29
CA SER A 222 9.52 -16.50 9.19
C SER A 222 8.81 -16.52 10.54
N ALA A 223 9.55 -16.15 11.58
CA ALA A 223 9.01 -15.96 12.92
C ALA A 223 9.23 -14.51 13.35
N MET A 224 8.33 -13.99 14.18
CA MET A 224 8.30 -12.60 14.61
C MET A 224 8.08 -12.52 16.11
N LEU A 225 8.81 -11.61 16.75
CA LEU A 225 8.57 -11.13 18.11
C LEU A 225 8.47 -9.61 18.09
N GLU A 226 7.37 -9.07 18.59
CA GLU A 226 7.09 -7.63 18.64
C GLU A 226 6.84 -7.19 20.09
N ASN A 227 7.44 -6.07 20.47
CA ASN A 227 7.13 -5.34 21.70
C ASN A 227 6.65 -3.93 21.35
N ARG A 228 5.45 -3.60 21.83
CA ARG A 228 4.82 -2.30 21.62
C ARG A 228 4.60 -1.62 22.96
N GLY A 229 5.19 -0.44 23.13
CA GLY A 229 4.96 0.42 24.29
C GLY A 229 4.11 1.62 23.90
N ILE A 230 3.00 1.84 24.60
CA ILE A 230 2.11 2.97 24.40
C ILE A 230 2.06 3.80 25.68
N LYS A 231 2.18 5.12 25.53
CA LYS A 231 2.00 6.07 26.61
C LYS A 231 1.06 7.19 26.18
N GLY A 232 0.00 7.38 26.95
CA GLY A 232 -1.01 8.41 26.74
C GLY A 232 -1.86 8.60 27.98
N ASN A 233 -2.60 9.71 28.03
CA ASN A 233 -3.44 10.04 29.19
C ASN A 233 -4.64 9.11 29.32
N TYR A 234 -5.21 8.68 28.19
CA TYR A 234 -6.37 7.77 28.17
C TYR A 234 -5.97 6.29 28.31
N TYR A 235 -4.91 5.89 27.60
CA TYR A 235 -4.44 4.51 27.58
C TYR A 235 -2.92 4.48 27.54
N SER A 236 -2.32 3.60 28.34
CA SER A 236 -0.89 3.36 28.39
C SER A 236 -0.67 1.90 28.70
N ASP A 237 0.14 1.19 27.92
CA ASP A 237 0.32 -0.24 28.07
C ASP A 237 1.58 -0.74 27.35
N GLY A 238 2.04 -1.93 27.73
CA GLY A 238 3.02 -2.70 26.98
C GLY A 238 2.36 -3.94 26.40
N ILE A 239 2.57 -4.22 25.12
CA ILE A 239 1.99 -5.36 24.42
C ILE A 239 3.14 -6.18 23.82
N PHE A 240 3.07 -7.49 24.00
CA PHE A 240 3.95 -8.44 23.35
C PHE A 240 3.17 -9.27 22.36
N THR A 241 3.72 -9.41 21.16
CA THR A 241 3.13 -10.21 20.09
C THR A 241 4.16 -11.19 19.57
N VAL A 242 3.75 -12.45 19.45
CA VAL A 242 4.53 -13.48 18.76
C VAL A 242 3.72 -13.98 17.57
N GLY A 243 4.39 -14.17 16.45
CA GLY A 243 3.74 -14.61 15.23
C GLY A 243 4.67 -15.32 14.28
N GLY A 244 4.08 -15.92 13.27
CA GLY A 244 4.79 -16.60 12.20
C GLY A 244 4.11 -16.36 10.87
N THR A 245 4.90 -16.48 9.81
CA THR A 245 4.40 -16.32 8.45
C THR A 245 4.86 -17.45 7.55
N TYR A 246 4.04 -17.73 6.55
CA TYR A 246 4.31 -18.72 5.52
C TYR A 246 4.09 -18.13 4.14
N LEU A 247 5.15 -18.07 3.33
CA LEU A 247 5.13 -17.62 1.95
C LEU A 247 4.63 -18.75 1.05
N LEU A 248 3.40 -18.62 0.54
CA LEU A 248 2.81 -19.56 -0.42
C LEU A 248 3.45 -19.41 -1.79
N ASN A 249 3.58 -18.16 -2.23
CA ASN A 249 4.27 -17.76 -3.45
C ASN A 249 4.80 -16.33 -3.28
N LYS A 250 5.58 -15.83 -4.24
CA LYS A 250 6.21 -14.50 -4.18
C LYS A 250 5.24 -13.35 -3.88
N ASN A 251 3.96 -13.51 -4.20
CA ASN A 251 2.93 -12.49 -4.08
C ASN A 251 1.87 -12.80 -3.01
N LEU A 252 1.95 -13.92 -2.30
CA LEU A 252 0.92 -14.39 -1.36
C LEU A 252 1.55 -15.00 -0.12
N GLN A 253 1.16 -14.47 1.04
CA GLN A 253 1.65 -14.91 2.34
C GLN A 253 0.48 -15.14 3.31
N LEU A 254 0.59 -16.18 4.14
CA LEU A 254 -0.28 -16.42 5.28
C LEU A 254 0.43 -16.04 6.57
N ASP A 255 -0.32 -15.58 7.55
CA ASP A 255 0.20 -15.20 8.86
C ASP A 255 -0.69 -15.69 10.00
N ALA A 256 -0.07 -15.90 11.16
CA ALA A 256 -0.75 -16.17 12.41
C ALA A 256 0.00 -15.49 13.56
N SER A 257 -0.72 -14.94 14.53
CA SER A 257 -0.12 -14.35 15.72
C SER A 257 -1.01 -14.41 16.95
N ILE A 258 -0.36 -14.25 18.10
CA ILE A 258 -0.99 -14.06 19.40
C ILE A 258 -0.32 -12.89 20.10
N SER A 259 -1.13 -12.04 20.74
CA SER A 259 -0.70 -10.83 21.43
C SER A 259 -1.27 -10.81 22.83
N LYS A 260 -0.45 -10.39 23.80
CA LYS A 260 -0.83 -10.24 25.21
C LYS A 260 -0.25 -8.94 25.75
N ASN A 261 -1.04 -8.19 26.50
CA ASN A 261 -0.56 -6.99 27.18
C ASN A 261 -0.03 -7.27 28.60
N ILE A 262 0.65 -6.28 29.18
CA ILE A 262 1.23 -6.37 30.52
C ILE A 262 0.24 -5.93 31.59
N LYS A 263 -0.61 -4.93 31.29
CA LYS A 263 -1.57 -4.40 32.28
C LYS A 263 -2.83 -5.23 32.40
N SER A 264 -3.52 -5.04 33.52
CA SER A 264 -4.88 -5.56 33.80
C SER A 264 -5.98 -4.49 33.73
N THR A 265 -5.66 -3.33 33.13
CA THR A 265 -6.54 -2.15 33.01
C THR A 265 -6.58 -1.59 31.58
N PRO A 266 -7.18 -2.32 30.63
CA PRO A 266 -7.65 -3.71 30.72
C PRO A 266 -6.52 -4.74 30.53
N ASP A 267 -6.79 -6.01 30.83
CA ASP A 267 -6.06 -7.20 30.37
C ASP A 267 -6.59 -7.58 28.97
N LEU A 268 -5.68 -7.84 28.04
CA LEU A 268 -5.94 -8.01 26.62
C LEU A 268 -5.22 -9.23 26.07
N LEU A 269 -5.98 -10.13 25.44
CA LEU A 269 -5.47 -11.26 24.67
C LEU A 269 -6.08 -11.23 23.27
N TYR A 270 -5.23 -11.14 22.25
CA TYR A 270 -5.64 -11.17 20.84
C TYR A 270 -4.98 -12.35 20.14
N GLY A 271 -5.74 -13.08 19.32
CA GLY A 271 -5.20 -14.13 18.46
C GLY A 271 -5.80 -14.01 17.07
N GLY A 272 -4.98 -14.08 16.02
CA GLY A 272 -5.48 -13.86 14.66
C GLY A 272 -4.70 -14.61 13.59
N VAL A 273 -5.35 -14.74 12.45
CA VAL A 273 -4.77 -15.27 11.21
C VAL A 273 -5.06 -14.30 10.08
N GLY A 274 -4.17 -14.28 9.09
CA GLY A 274 -4.28 -13.33 7.99
C GLY A 274 -3.68 -13.83 6.69
N VAL A 275 -3.96 -13.06 5.64
CA VAL A 275 -3.44 -13.22 4.30
C VAL A 275 -2.98 -11.87 3.76
N SER A 276 -1.82 -11.87 3.13
CA SER A 276 -1.27 -10.71 2.42
C SER A 276 -1.11 -11.07 0.96
N TRP A 277 -1.69 -10.25 0.07
CA TRP A 277 -1.68 -10.47 -1.37
C TRP A 277 -1.19 -9.23 -2.12
N ARG A 278 -0.17 -9.41 -2.96
CA ARG A 278 0.39 -8.40 -3.87
C ARG A 278 -0.15 -8.59 -5.28
N LEU A 279 -0.57 -7.47 -5.89
CA LEU A 279 -1.02 -7.36 -7.28
C LEU A 279 -0.04 -6.45 -8.04
N ASP A 280 0.77 -7.06 -8.89
CA ASP A 280 1.93 -6.48 -9.57
C ASP A 280 1.78 -6.45 -11.12
N LYS A 281 0.61 -6.77 -11.66
CA LYS A 281 0.35 -6.96 -13.12
C LYS A 281 0.82 -5.81 -14.04
N ASN A 282 1.02 -4.60 -13.52
CA ASN A 282 1.45 -3.43 -14.29
C ASN A 282 2.83 -2.88 -13.84
N HIS A 283 3.56 -3.61 -13.00
CA HIS A 283 4.92 -3.25 -12.59
C HIS A 283 5.89 -3.58 -13.72
N GLN A 284 6.78 -2.64 -14.04
CA GLN A 284 7.92 -2.86 -14.92
C GLN A 284 9.16 -2.49 -14.13
N ASP A 285 10.03 -3.46 -13.90
CA ASP A 285 11.31 -3.20 -13.24
C ASP A 285 12.09 -2.15 -14.06
N PRO A 286 12.48 -1.02 -13.46
CA PRO A 286 13.38 -0.10 -14.14
C PRO A 286 14.72 -0.82 -14.39
N LYS A 287 15.09 -1.02 -15.65
CA LYS A 287 16.42 -1.55 -16.00
C LYS A 287 17.50 -0.55 -15.59
N ILE A 288 18.30 -0.90 -14.60
CA ILE A 288 19.41 -0.07 -14.10
C ILE A 288 20.68 -0.41 -14.89
N LYS A 289 21.28 0.58 -15.56
CA LYS A 289 22.69 0.51 -16.00
C LYS A 289 23.47 1.60 -15.28
N GLU A 290 24.56 1.22 -14.61
CA GLU A 290 25.50 2.14 -13.96
C GLU A 290 24.87 3.16 -12.98
N GLY A 291 23.79 2.77 -12.29
CA GLY A 291 23.14 3.62 -11.29
C GLY A 291 22.27 4.74 -11.87
N LYS A 292 21.92 4.68 -13.17
CA LYS A 292 20.89 5.53 -13.78
C LYS A 292 19.78 4.69 -14.39
N GLU A 293 18.54 5.14 -14.18
CA GLU A 293 17.34 4.58 -14.81
C GLU A 293 17.46 4.75 -16.34
N VAL A 294 17.59 3.65 -17.09
CA VAL A 294 17.51 3.72 -18.55
C VAL A 294 16.03 3.71 -18.90
N LYS A 295 15.44 4.89 -19.13
CA LYS A 295 14.14 4.97 -19.79
C LYS A 295 14.28 4.28 -21.14
N GLU A 296 13.49 3.23 -21.39
CA GLU A 296 13.25 2.76 -22.75
C GLU A 296 12.55 3.89 -23.51
N VAL A 297 13.34 4.80 -24.09
CA VAL A 297 12.87 5.66 -25.17
C VAL A 297 12.60 4.73 -26.33
N LYS A 298 11.38 4.16 -26.39
CA LYS A 298 10.66 3.69 -27.59
C LYS A 298 11.58 3.32 -28.77
N LYS A 299 12.60 2.50 -28.52
CA LYS A 299 13.59 2.14 -29.54
C LYS A 299 13.08 0.96 -30.35
N GLU A 300 12.17 0.18 -29.77
CA GLU A 300 11.41 -0.83 -30.50
C GLU A 300 10.40 -0.21 -31.46
N GLU A 301 9.68 0.85 -31.08
CA GLU A 301 8.82 1.59 -32.03
C GLU A 301 9.64 2.27 -33.15
N LYS A 302 10.80 2.88 -32.82
CA LYS A 302 11.66 3.49 -33.86
C LYS A 302 12.37 2.47 -34.76
N LYS A 303 12.71 1.27 -34.26
CA LYS A 303 13.25 0.18 -35.12
C LYS A 303 12.15 -0.46 -35.98
N LYS A 304 10.96 -0.73 -35.43
CA LYS A 304 9.83 -1.25 -36.21
C LYS A 304 9.35 -0.28 -37.30
N SER A 305 9.38 1.04 -37.04
CA SER A 305 9.03 2.04 -38.07
C SER A 305 10.05 2.15 -39.22
N LYS A 306 11.27 1.62 -39.06
CA LYS A 306 12.31 1.65 -40.10
C LYS A 306 12.37 0.39 -40.98
N THR A 307 11.75 -0.71 -40.58
CA THR A 307 11.79 -1.97 -41.33
C THR A 307 10.52 -2.30 -42.12
N GLY A 308 9.46 -1.48 -42.08
CA GLY A 308 8.32 -1.60 -43.00
C GLY A 308 7.51 -2.90 -42.94
N ILE A 309 7.81 -3.81 -42.00
CA ILE A 309 7.09 -5.06 -41.81
C ILE A 309 6.09 -4.83 -40.68
N LEU A 310 4.82 -4.67 -41.05
CA LEU A 310 3.68 -4.70 -40.14
C LEU A 310 3.61 -6.08 -39.48
N SER A 311 3.33 -6.15 -38.17
CA SER A 311 3.07 -7.44 -37.51
C SER A 311 1.72 -8.02 -37.97
N GLU A 312 1.55 -9.35 -37.88
CA GLU A 312 0.27 -10.02 -38.24
C GLU A 312 -0.94 -9.38 -37.56
N GLU A 313 -0.85 -9.02 -36.28
CA GLU A 313 -1.95 -8.32 -35.57
C GLU A 313 -2.29 -6.93 -36.15
N GLU A 314 -1.33 -6.25 -36.77
CA GLU A 314 -1.56 -4.93 -37.40
C GLU A 314 -2.16 -5.09 -38.80
N LEU A 315 -1.77 -6.15 -39.52
CA LEU A 315 -2.39 -6.53 -40.80
C LEU A 315 -3.84 -6.97 -40.59
N ASP A 316 -4.13 -7.75 -39.55
CA ASP A 316 -5.48 -8.18 -39.21
C ASP A 316 -6.36 -6.99 -38.81
N LYS A 317 -5.85 -6.07 -37.99
CA LYS A 317 -6.58 -4.83 -37.63
C LYS A 317 -6.80 -3.91 -38.83
N ALA A 318 -5.86 -3.87 -39.79
CA ALA A 318 -6.01 -3.10 -41.01
C ALA A 318 -7.03 -3.74 -41.97
N ALA A 319 -7.01 -5.07 -42.11
CA ALA A 319 -7.98 -5.85 -42.87
C ALA A 319 -9.40 -5.69 -42.30
N GLU A 320 -9.55 -5.80 -40.98
CA GLU A 320 -10.85 -5.63 -40.30
C GLU A 320 -11.39 -4.20 -40.49
N LYS A 321 -10.53 -3.18 -40.42
CA LYS A 321 -10.92 -1.79 -40.72
C LYS A 321 -11.32 -1.59 -42.18
N ALA A 322 -10.61 -2.22 -43.12
CA ALA A 322 -10.93 -2.15 -44.55
C ALA A 322 -12.28 -2.82 -44.84
N GLU A 323 -12.55 -3.97 -44.22
CA GLU A 323 -13.81 -4.69 -44.36
C GLU A 323 -14.99 -3.91 -43.76
N ARG A 324 -14.80 -3.28 -42.60
CA ARG A 324 -15.80 -2.37 -42.00
C ARG A 324 -16.11 -1.17 -42.90
N LYS A 325 -15.11 -0.60 -43.58
CA LYS A 325 -15.32 0.49 -44.56
C LYS A 325 -16.06 -0.01 -45.81
N LYS A 326 -15.74 -1.21 -46.31
CA LYS A 326 -16.46 -1.82 -47.44
C LYS A 326 -17.94 -2.03 -47.14
N LYS A 327 -18.25 -2.63 -45.98
CA LYS A 327 -19.63 -2.82 -45.50
C LYS A 327 -20.39 -1.51 -45.33
N LYS A 328 -19.70 -0.43 -44.91
CA LYS A 328 -20.31 0.91 -44.80
C LYS A 328 -20.62 1.52 -46.18
N ASN A 329 -19.71 1.37 -47.14
CA ASN A 329 -19.92 1.87 -48.50
C ASN A 329 -20.98 1.06 -49.27
N GLU A 330 -21.08 -0.26 -49.07
CA GLU A 330 -22.16 -1.07 -49.64
C GLU A 330 -23.53 -0.70 -49.06
N LYS A 331 -23.63 -0.46 -47.74
CA LYS A 331 -24.86 0.05 -47.12
C LYS A 331 -25.31 1.38 -47.73
N ASN A 332 -24.37 2.31 -47.94
CA ASN A 332 -24.69 3.60 -48.55
C ASN A 332 -25.14 3.46 -50.02
N LYS A 333 -24.58 2.52 -50.78
CA LYS A 333 -25.03 2.23 -52.17
C LYS A 333 -26.43 1.63 -52.24
N ILE A 334 -26.85 0.86 -51.24
CA ILE A 334 -28.19 0.26 -51.19
C ILE A 334 -29.25 1.31 -50.81
N GLU A 335 -28.90 2.32 -50.01
CA GLU A 335 -29.80 3.45 -49.70
C GLU A 335 -30.01 4.42 -50.88
N GLU A 336 -29.03 4.55 -51.78
CA GLU A 336 -29.11 5.44 -52.95
C GLU A 336 -29.99 4.88 -54.09
N VAL A 337 -30.25 3.57 -54.12
CA VAL A 337 -31.12 2.94 -55.14
C VAL A 337 -32.52 2.70 -54.54
N LYS A 338 -33.25 3.77 -54.23
CA LYS A 338 -34.72 3.74 -54.13
C LYS A 338 -35.31 4.37 -55.39
N PRO A 339 -36.24 3.72 -56.11
CA PRO A 339 -36.83 4.29 -57.31
C PRO A 339 -37.63 5.56 -56.98
N VAL A 340 -37.42 6.62 -57.77
CA VAL A 340 -38.17 7.88 -57.67
C VAL A 340 -39.59 7.66 -58.19
N GLU A 341 -40.59 7.77 -57.31
CA GLU A 341 -42.00 7.90 -57.69
C GLU A 341 -42.24 9.28 -58.35
N GLU A 342 -42.69 9.28 -59.61
CA GLU A 342 -43.15 10.47 -60.32
C GLU A 342 -44.38 11.08 -59.64
N LYS A 343 -44.22 12.27 -59.05
CA LYS A 343 -45.34 13.09 -58.57
C LYS A 343 -46.04 13.75 -59.78
N LYS A 344 -47.27 13.29 -60.09
CA LYS A 344 -48.20 13.97 -61.00
C LYS A 344 -48.50 15.40 -60.52
N LYS A 345 -48.37 16.39 -61.42
CA LYS A 345 -48.76 17.79 -61.20
C LYS A 345 -50.28 17.93 -61.14
N ARG A 346 -50.77 18.81 -60.26
CA ARG A 346 -52.18 19.19 -60.06
C ARG A 346 -52.56 20.29 -61.07
N VAL A 347 -53.82 20.34 -61.49
CA VAL A 347 -54.30 21.06 -62.70
C VAL A 347 -54.70 22.53 -62.44
N ASP A 348 -54.44 23.08 -61.25
CA ASP A 348 -55.08 24.35 -60.83
C ASP A 348 -54.20 25.61 -60.99
N ASP A 349 -53.04 25.53 -61.66
CA ASP A 349 -52.10 26.67 -61.82
C ASP A 349 -52.07 27.28 -63.24
N LEU A 350 -53.16 27.14 -64.01
CA LEU A 350 -53.33 27.80 -65.30
C LEU A 350 -54.73 28.40 -65.38
N GLU A 351 -54.89 29.65 -64.95
CA GLU A 351 -55.74 30.69 -65.56
C GLU A 351 -55.89 31.89 -64.60
N GLU A 352 -55.01 32.88 -64.74
CA GLU A 352 -55.43 34.29 -64.74
C GLU A 352 -54.37 35.12 -65.48
N SER A 353 -54.59 35.24 -66.79
CA SER A 353 -53.99 36.26 -67.65
C SER A 353 -54.85 37.52 -67.60
N GLY A 354 -54.22 38.66 -67.33
CA GLY A 354 -54.58 39.94 -67.94
C GLY A 354 -55.74 40.73 -67.34
N ASN A 355 -55.38 41.96 -66.97
CA ASN A 355 -56.17 43.14 -66.59
C ASN A 355 -56.60 43.29 -65.13
#